data_AF-A0A3D2CUI2-F1
#
_entry.id   AF-A0A3D2CUI2-F1
#
_cell.length_a   1.000
_cell.length_b   1.000
_cell.length_c   1.000
_cell.angle_alpha   90.00
_cell.angle_beta   90.00
_cell.angle_gamma   90.00
#
_symmetry.space_group_name_H-M   'P 1'
#
loop_
_entity.id
_entity.type
_entity.pdbx_description
1 polymer ?
#
loop_
_entity_poly.entity_id
_entity_poly.type
_entity_poly.pdbx_seq_one_letter_code
_entity_poly.pdbx_strand_id
1 'polypeptide(L)' 'MYLALVIILFALALYFKNVTCFGVIPLFIGYITQYQIKPEEVMLNKLFPTDYQVYRQRVRRWL' A
#
# COMPACT_ATOMS: atom_id res chain seq x y z
N MET A 1 5.66 -1.68 4.60
CA MET A 1 4.63 -1.72 5.66
C MET A 1 3.26 -2.13 5.12
N TYR A 2 2.66 -1.35 4.20
CA TYR A 2 1.28 -1.59 3.74
C TYR A 2 1.06 -2.92 3.01
N LEU A 3 2.05 -3.43 2.27
CA LEU A 3 1.97 -4.74 1.63
C LEU A 3 1.76 -5.89 2.64
N ALA A 4 2.40 -5.83 3.81
CA ALA A 4 2.23 -6.84 4.85
C ALA A 4 0.78 -6.84 5.39
N LEU A 5 0.16 -5.66 5.53
CA LEU A 5 -1.25 -5.55 5.93
C LEU A 5 -2.19 -6.17 4.88
N VAL A 6 -1.90 -5.97 3.58
CA VAL A 6 -2.65 -6.62 2.49
C VAL A 6 -2.53 -8.14 2.56
N ILE A 7 -1.32 -8.66 2.81
CA ILE A 7 -1.09 -10.11 2.96
C ILE A 7 -1.84 -10.66 4.18
N ILE A 8 -1.88 -9.93 5.30
CA ILE A 8 -2.66 -10.31 6.49
C ILE A 8 -4.16 -10.33 6.17
N LEU A 9 -4.68 -9.30 5.48
CA LEU A 9 -6.09 -9.27 5.06
C LEU A 9 -6.43 -10.44 4.11
N PHE A 10 -5.51 -10.79 3.21
CA PHE A 10 -5.64 -11.95 2.35
C PHE A 10 -5.68 -13.27 3.14
N ALA A 11 -4.77 -13.43 4.11
CA ALA A 11 -4.76 -14.59 5.00
C ALA A 11 -6.05 -14.69 5.84
N LEU A 12 -6.58 -13.57 6.31
CA LEU A 12 -7.87 -13.51 7.01
C LEU A 12 -9.04 -13.90 6.08
N ALA A 13 -9.06 -13.40 4.84
CA ALA A 13 -10.09 -13.77 3.87
C ALA A 13 -10.11 -15.29 3.61
N LEU A 14 -8.93 -15.92 3.53
CA LEU A 14 -8.79 -17.37 3.43
C LEU A 14 -9.28 -18.08 4.70
N TYR A 15 -8.91 -17.57 5.89
CA TYR A 15 -9.33 -18.14 7.17
C TYR A 15 -10.85 -18.16 7.35
N PHE A 16 -11.53 -17.06 6.98
CA PHE A 16 -13.00 -16.97 7.05
C PHE A 16 -13.72 -17.77 5.96
N LYS A 17 -13.02 -18.28 4.94
CA LYS A 17 -13.59 -18.99 3.78
C LYS A 17 -14.75 -18.22 3.11
N ASN A 18 -14.70 -16.89 3.15
CA ASN A 18 -15.75 -16.03 2.65
C ASN A 18 -15.26 -15.21 1.45
N VAL A 19 -15.88 -15.43 0.29
CA VAL A 19 -15.55 -14.76 -0.97
C VAL A 19 -15.75 -13.24 -0.87
N THR A 20 -16.73 -12.77 -0.08
CA THR A 20 -16.99 -11.35 0.13
C THR A 20 -15.81 -10.63 0.80
N CYS A 21 -15.03 -11.33 1.64
CA CYS A 21 -13.84 -10.75 2.27
C CYS A 21 -12.76 -10.36 1.27
N PHE A 22 -12.69 -11.02 0.10
CA PHE A 22 -11.75 -10.64 -0.95
C PHE A 22 -12.08 -9.28 -1.56
N GLY A 23 -13.34 -8.82 -1.51
CA GLY A 23 -13.73 -7.48 -1.97
C GLY A 23 -13.18 -6.36 -1.09
N VAL A 24 -12.88 -6.63 0.18
CA VAL A 24 -12.28 -5.66 1.10
C VAL A 24 -10.84 -5.34 0.72
N ILE A 25 -10.12 -6.30 0.13
CA ILE A 25 -8.70 -6.16 -0.22
C ILE A 25 -8.46 -5.04 -1.27
N PRO A 26 -9.11 -5.03 -2.46
CA PRO A 26 -8.93 -3.95 -3.43
C PRO A 26 -9.44 -2.61 -2.90
N LEU A 27 -10.51 -2.59 -2.09
CA LEU A 27 -10.99 -1.38 -1.42
C LEU A 27 -9.92 -0.80 -0.48
N PHE A 28 -9.31 -1.66 0.34
CA PHE A 28 -8.23 -1.28 1.26
C PHE A 28 -7.00 -0.75 0.51
N ILE A 29 -6.56 -1.45 -0.55
CA ILE A 29 -5.43 -1.03 -1.40
C ILE A 29 -5.72 0.35 -2.01
N GLY A 30 -6.92 0.55 -2.55
CA GLY A 30 -7.33 1.83 -3.14
C GLY A 30 -7.33 2.96 -2.12
N TYR A 31 -7.95 2.73 -0.95
CA TYR A 31 -8.04 3.70 0.13
C TYR A 31 -6.65 4.11 0.66
N ILE A 32 -5.82 3.13 1.05
CA ILE A 32 -4.51 3.42 1.64
C ILE A 32 -3.55 4.05 0.63
N THR A 33 -3.67 3.70 -0.66
CA THR A 33 -2.87 4.34 -1.71
C THR A 33 -3.18 5.83 -1.81
N GLN A 34 -4.47 6.21 -1.76
CA GLN A 34 -4.89 7.60 -1.94
C GLN A 34 -4.64 8.45 -0.70
N TYR A 35 -5.02 7.94 0.48
CA TYR A 35 -5.06 8.74 1.71
C TYR A 35 -3.82 8.60 2.59
N GLN A 36 -2.99 7.58 2.39
CA GLN A 36 -1.81 7.36 3.22
C GLN A 36 -0.52 7.40 2.40
N ILE A 37 -0.38 6.53 1.40
CA ILE A 37 0.86 6.41 0.60
C ILE A 37 1.15 7.72 -0.12
N LYS A 38 0.21 8.26 -0.90
CA LYS A 38 0.44 9.50 -1.67
C LYS A 38 0.82 10.70 -0.78
N PRO A 39 0.12 11.00 0.33
CA PRO A 39 0.55 12.08 1.23
C PRO A 39 1.93 11.85 1.84
N GLU A 40 2.26 10.62 2.22
CA GLU A 40 3.57 10.25 2.75
C GLU A 40 4.67 10.48 1.69
N GLU A 41 4.44 10.06 0.44
CA GLU A 41 5.36 10.30 -0.67
C GLU A 41 5.55 11.81 -0.96
N VAL A 42 4.49 12.61 -0.88
CA VAL A 42 4.59 14.07 -1.05
C VAL A 42 5.45 14.68 0.04
N MET A 43 5.30 14.24 1.30
CA MET A 43 6.12 14.72 2.40
C MET A 43 7.58 14.26 2.27
N LEU A 44 7.81 13.01 1.88
CA LEU A 44 9.16 12.48 1.62
C LEU A 44 9.85 13.24 0.50
N ASN A 45 9.14 13.58 -0.57
CA ASN A 45 9.69 14.37 -1.66
C ASN A 45 10.01 15.82 -1.24
N LYS A 46 9.31 16.37 -0.23
CA LYS A 46 9.63 17.69 0.34
C LYS A 46 10.87 17.64 1.24
N LEU A 47 11.03 16.57 2.03
CA LEU A 47 12.15 16.40 2.95
C LEU A 47 13.43 15.94 2.24
N PHE A 48 13.31 15.08 1.23
CA PHE A 48 14.42 14.43 0.53
C PHE A 48 14.24 14.48 -0.99
N PRO A 49 14.20 15.67 -1.62
CA PRO A 49 13.80 15.82 -3.03
C PRO A 49 14.66 15.02 -4.02
N THR A 50 15.97 14.95 -3.81
CA THR A 50 16.89 14.27 -4.72
C THR A 50 16.95 12.76 -4.45
N ASP A 51 17.14 12.37 -3.18
CA ASP A 51 17.27 10.97 -2.78
C ASP A 51 15.97 10.19 -2.99
N TYR A 52 14.83 10.82 -2.69
CA TYR A 52 13.53 10.19 -2.86
C TYR A 52 13.19 9.94 -4.34
N GLN A 53 13.58 10.84 -5.26
CA GLN A 53 13.39 10.61 -6.70
C GLN A 53 14.20 9.40 -7.20
N VAL A 54 15.46 9.28 -6.77
CA VAL A 54 16.30 8.13 -7.13
C VAL A 54 15.73 6.83 -6.52
N TYR A 55 15.28 6.89 -5.27
CA TYR A 55 14.65 5.76 -4.59
C TYR A 55 13.37 5.30 -5.32
N ARG A 56 12.50 6.23 -5.70
CA ARG A 56 11.24 5.96 -6.40
C ARG A 56 11.43 5.30 -7.78
N GLN A 57 12.58 5.50 -8.43
CA GLN A 57 12.89 4.81 -9.69
C GLN A 57 13.29 3.34 -9.49
N ARG A 58 13.81 3.00 -8.30
CA ARG A 58 14.27 1.64 -7.98
C ARG A 58 13.20 0.78 -7.33
N VAL A 59 12.29 1.39 -6.56
CA VAL A 59 11.31 0.68 -5.74
C VAL A 59 9.89 1.07 -6.17
N ARG A 60 9.08 0.04 -6.49
CA ARG A 60 7.66 0.19 -6.80
C ARG A 60 6.83 0.27 -5.53
N ARG A 61 5.65 0.89 -5.59
CA ARG A 61 4.79 1.13 -4.42
C ARG A 61 4.28 -0.14 -3.72
N TRP A 62 3.99 -1.18 -4.50
CA TRP A 62 3.36 -2.41 -4.01
C TRP A 62 4.20 -3.67 -4.27
N LEU A 63 4.67 -3.86 -5.51
CA LEU A 63 5.54 -4.96 -5.97
C LEU A 63 6.35 -4.53 -7.19
#